data_AF-A0ABD6Y7Q3-F1
#
_entry.id   AF-A0ABD6Y7Q3-F1
#
_cell.length_a   1.000
_cell.length_b   1.000
_cell.length_c   1.000
_cell.angle_alpha   90.00
_cell.angle_beta   90.00
_cell.angle_gamma   90.00
#
_symmetry.space_group_name_H-M   'P 1'
#
loop_
_entity.id
_entity.type
_entity.pdbx_description
1 polymer ?
#
loop_
_entity_poly.entity_id
_entity_poly.type
_entity_poly.pdbx_seq_one_letter_code
_entity_poly.pdbx_strand_id
1 'polypeptide(L)'
;MKALSIHPEYGMEILSGTKTEEYRTWTTKYRGDLLICNSAKKTRGSVVGHALCVAKITGIEERYDGEQKYYAWMIAPFEEGGSYWIEPLKVKGQL
;
A
#
# COMPACT_ATOMS: atom_id res chain seq x y z
N MET A 1 -3.71 -14.34 0.91
CA MET A 1 -3.06 -13.02 0.74
C MET A 1 -3.94 -11.96 1.39
N LYS A 2 -3.37 -11.01 2.14
CA LYS A 2 -4.13 -9.87 2.69
C LYS A 2 -4.20 -8.75 1.64
N ALA A 3 -5.16 -7.86 1.78
CA ALA A 3 -5.31 -6.70 0.90
C ALA A 3 -5.47 -5.42 1.72
N LEU A 4 -5.07 -4.29 1.14
CA LEU A 4 -5.25 -2.97 1.72
C LEU A 4 -5.81 -2.02 0.66
N SER A 5 -6.90 -1.35 1.01
CA SER A 5 -7.46 -0.26 0.22
C SER A 5 -6.61 1.01 0.41
N ILE A 6 -6.18 1.59 -0.70
CA ILE A 6 -5.27 2.74 -0.76
C ILE A 6 -5.90 3.85 -1.60
N HIS A 7 -5.65 5.11 -1.22
CA HIS A 7 -6.02 6.25 -2.05
C HIS A 7 -5.26 6.17 -3.38
N PRO A 8 -5.91 6.32 -4.56
CA PRO A 8 -5.27 5.92 -5.82
C PRO A 8 -3.95 6.62 -6.12
N GLU A 9 -3.79 7.87 -5.71
CA GLU A 9 -2.52 8.61 -5.81
C GLU A 9 -1.35 7.86 -5.14
N TYR A 10 -1.49 7.54 -3.84
CA TYR A 10 -0.47 6.78 -3.10
C TYR A 10 -0.32 5.36 -3.64
N GLY A 11 -1.39 4.77 -4.17
CA GLY A 11 -1.31 3.46 -4.80
C GLY A 11 -0.46 3.48 -6.07
N MET A 12 -0.54 4.56 -6.85
CA MET A 12 0.36 4.77 -8.00
C MET A 12 1.80 5.02 -7.55
N GLU A 13 2.03 5.75 -6.45
CA GLU A 13 3.39 5.95 -5.93
C GLU A 13 4.02 4.66 -5.39
N ILE A 14 3.22 3.78 -4.77
CA ILE A 14 3.66 2.44 -4.38
C ILE A 14 3.97 1.63 -5.65
N LEU A 15 3.09 1.67 -6.65
CA LEU A 15 3.26 0.97 -7.92
C LEU A 15 4.57 1.37 -8.65
N SER A 16 4.95 2.64 -8.62
CA SER A 16 6.21 3.14 -9.19
C SER A 16 7.43 2.92 -8.29
N GLY A 17 7.24 2.40 -7.08
CA GLY A 17 8.31 2.21 -6.10
C GLY A 17 8.84 3.50 -5.46
N THR A 18 8.19 4.65 -5.69
CA THR A 18 8.61 5.94 -5.11
C THR A 18 8.11 6.12 -3.67
N LYS A 19 7.02 5.44 -3.31
CA LYS A 19 6.53 5.38 -1.93
C LYS A 19 6.93 4.05 -1.29
N THR A 20 7.92 4.12 -0.40
CA THR A 20 8.49 2.97 0.32
C THR A 20 7.93 2.78 1.72
N GLU A 21 7.04 3.68 2.16
CA GLU A 21 6.40 3.63 3.47
C GLU A 21 4.91 3.94 3.33
N GLU A 22 4.04 3.14 3.96
CA GLU A 22 2.61 3.42 4.10
C GLU A 22 2.28 3.84 5.53
N TYR A 23 1.54 4.94 5.71
CA TYR A 23 1.25 5.49 7.03
C TYR A 23 -0.18 5.20 7.47
N ARG A 24 -0.36 4.69 8.68
CA ARG A 24 -1.67 4.38 9.26
C ARG A 24 -1.76 4.79 10.71
N THR A 25 -2.95 5.17 11.16
CA THR A 25 -3.25 5.42 12.58
C THR A 25 -3.40 4.14 13.41
N TRP A 26 -3.37 2.99 12.75
CA TRP A 26 -3.48 1.66 13.37
C TRP A 26 -2.30 0.77 12.97
N THR A 27 -1.99 -0.20 13.83
CA THR A 27 -0.86 -1.12 13.66
C THR A 27 -1.32 -2.52 13.25
N THR A 28 -0.41 -3.31 12.71
CA THR A 28 -0.61 -4.74 12.46
C THR A 28 0.63 -5.55 12.85
N LYS A 29 0.45 -6.85 13.12
CA LYS A 29 1.58 -7.77 13.30
C LYS A 29 2.00 -8.44 11.98
N TYR A 30 1.30 -8.16 10.88
CA TYR A 30 1.54 -8.81 9.60
C TYR A 30 2.86 -8.38 8.94
N ARG A 31 3.57 -9.35 8.36
CA ARG A 31 4.74 -9.17 7.49
C ARG A 31 4.60 -10.10 6.29
N GLY A 32 5.02 -9.64 5.12
CA GLY A 32 4.84 -10.34 3.84
C GLY A 32 3.90 -9.61 2.89
N ASP A 33 3.34 -10.36 1.95
CA ASP A 33 2.68 -9.84 0.77
C ASP A 33 1.33 -9.20 1.05
N LEU A 34 1.16 -7.93 0.67
CA LEU A 34 -0.07 -7.17 0.82
C LEU A 34 -0.54 -6.68 -0.55
N LEU A 35 -1.70 -7.15 -0.99
CA LEU A 35 -2.31 -6.73 -2.25
C LEU A 35 -2.77 -5.27 -2.13
N ILE A 36 -2.23 -4.39 -2.97
CA ILE A 36 -2.57 -2.97 -2.99
C ILE A 36 -3.76 -2.76 -3.90
N CYS A 37 -4.88 -2.34 -3.31
CA CYS A 37 -6.14 -2.10 -3.99
C CYS A 37 -6.43 -0.60 -4.04
N ASN A 38 -6.42 0.00 -5.22
CA ASN A 38 -6.82 1.39 -5.37
C ASN A 38 -8.33 1.53 -5.14
N SER A 39 -8.71 2.42 -4.23
CA SER A 39 -10.12 2.73 -3.99
C SER A 39 -10.80 3.31 -5.25
N ALA A 40 -12.13 3.42 -5.23
CA ALA A 40 -12.91 3.93 -6.36
C ALA A 40 -12.91 5.47 -6.48
N LYS A 41 -12.19 6.19 -5.61
CA LYS A 41 -12.15 7.66 -5.64
C LYS A 41 -11.41 8.13 -6.90
N LYS A 42 -12.11 8.84 -7.78
CA LYS A 42 -11.54 9.32 -9.04
C LYS A 42 -10.43 10.33 -8.77
N THR A 43 -9.20 9.96 -9.12
CA THR A 43 -8.03 10.84 -9.05
C THR A 43 -7.37 10.88 -10.43
N ARG A 44 -7.08 12.09 -10.93
CA ARG A 44 -6.48 12.29 -12.25
C ARG A 44 -5.13 11.55 -12.33
N GLY A 45 -4.92 10.80 -13.42
CA GLY A 45 -3.66 10.06 -13.64
C GLY A 45 -3.54 8.75 -12.87
N SER A 46 -4.60 8.28 -12.22
CA SER A 46 -4.59 7.02 -11.46
C SER A 46 -5.54 5.97 -12.03
N VAL A 47 -5.21 4.69 -11.82
CA VAL A 47 -6.12 3.58 -12.07
C VAL A 47 -6.92 3.32 -10.80
N VAL A 48 -8.24 3.41 -10.86
CA VAL A 48 -9.13 3.29 -9.69
C VAL A 48 -9.90 1.97 -9.69
N GLY A 49 -10.26 1.46 -8.51
CA GLY A 49 -11.05 0.22 -8.38
C GLY A 49 -10.34 -1.05 -8.88
N HIS A 50 -9.02 -1.06 -8.88
CA HIS A 50 -8.18 -2.19 -9.28
C HIS A 50 -7.09 -2.43 -8.26
N ALA A 51 -6.69 -3.69 -8.11
CA ALA A 51 -5.41 -4.04 -7.53
C ALA A 51 -4.34 -4.05 -8.62
N LEU A 52 -3.17 -3.47 -8.35
CA LEU A 52 -2.14 -3.19 -9.37
C LEU A 52 -0.78 -3.81 -9.03
N CYS A 53 -0.50 -4.00 -7.74
CA CYS A 53 0.74 -4.59 -7.27
C CYS A 53 0.55 -5.26 -5.91
N VAL A 54 1.58 -6.01 -5.52
CA VAL A 54 1.73 -6.55 -4.18
C VAL A 54 2.91 -5.83 -3.52
N ALA A 55 2.63 -5.14 -2.42
CA ALA A 55 3.64 -4.53 -1.57
C ALA A 55 4.05 -5.51 -0.48
N LYS A 56 5.34 -5.81 -0.37
CA LYS A 56 5.85 -6.68 0.70
C LYS A 56 6.16 -5.85 1.94
N ILE A 57 5.41 -6.10 3.01
CA ILE A 57 5.61 -5.40 4.30
C ILE A 57 6.72 -6.08 5.09
N THR A 58 7.81 -5.37 5.33
CA THR A 58 9.01 -5.89 6.02
C THR A 58 9.11 -5.42 7.48
N GLY A 59 8.54 -4.27 7.79
CA GLY A 59 8.64 -3.61 9.08
C GLY A 59 7.42 -2.75 9.37
N ILE A 60 7.19 -2.48 10.66
CA ILE A 60 6.27 -1.46 11.12
C ILE A 60 6.96 -0.72 12.24
N GLU A 61 7.05 0.58 12.08
CA GLU A 61 7.65 1.49 13.04
C GLU A 61 6.57 2.36 13.66
N GLU A 62 6.61 2.51 14.98
CA GLU A 62 5.80 3.49 15.68
C GLU A 62 6.44 4.87 15.55
N ARG A 63 5.65 5.87 15.14
CA ARG A 63 6.09 7.25 14.95
C ARG A 63 5.10 8.22 15.58
N TYR A 64 5.56 9.44 15.79
CA TYR A 64 4.82 10.51 16.47
C TYR A 64 4.91 11.79 15.65
N ASP A 65 3.77 12.47 15.48
CA ASP A 65 3.67 13.84 14.96
C ASP A 65 3.08 14.70 16.08
N GLY A 66 3.95 15.36 16.84
CA GLY A 66 3.59 15.91 18.15
C GLY A 66 3.13 14.80 19.11
N GLU A 67 1.91 14.93 19.63
CA GLU A 67 1.27 13.92 20.49
C GLU A 67 0.55 12.82 19.69
N GLN A 68 0.36 13.01 18.37
CA GLN A 68 -0.38 12.07 17.55
C GLN A 68 0.50 10.89 17.17
N LYS A 69 0.12 9.70 17.63
CA LYS A 69 0.77 8.44 17.24
C LYS A 69 0.27 7.95 15.88
N TYR A 70 1.19 7.45 15.06
CA TYR A 70 0.92 6.72 13.82
C TYR A 70 1.98 5.64 13.57
N TYR A 71 1.76 4.85 12.52
CA TYR A 71 2.61 3.70 12.18
C TYR A 71 3.08 3.83 10.74
N ALA A 72 4.39 3.72 10.54
CA ALA A 72 5.01 3.63 9.21
C ALA A 72 5.23 2.16 8.86
N TRP A 73 4.59 1.70 7.79
CA TRP A 73 4.66 0.34 7.29
C TRP A 73 5.69 0.29 6.16
N MET A 74 6.80 -0.39 6.40
CA MET A 74 7.94 -0.43 5.48
C MET A 74 7.65 -1.37 4.32
N ILE A 75 7.79 -0.87 3.09
CA ILE A 75 7.52 -1.58 1.85
C ILE A 75 8.86 -1.94 1.21
N ALA A 76 9.06 -3.23 0.90
CA ALA A 76 10.24 -3.67 0.18
C ALA A 76 10.29 -3.09 -1.23
N PRO A 77 11.48 -2.82 -1.80
CA PRO A 77 11.62 -2.40 -3.20
C PRO A 77 11.06 -3.43 -4.19
N PHE A 78 10.81 -2.99 -5.43
CA PHE A 78 10.34 -3.85 -6.52
C PHE A 78 11.50 -4.56 -7.21
N GLU A 79 12.05 -5.55 -6.53
CA GLU A 79 13.17 -6.38 -6.98
C GLU A 79 12.97 -7.85 -6.58
N GLU A 80 13.90 -8.72 -6.95
CA GLU A 80 13.81 -10.15 -6.62
C GLU A 80 13.68 -10.37 -5.10
N GLY A 81 12.62 -11.08 -4.70
CA GLY A 81 12.30 -11.29 -3.29
C GLY A 81 11.62 -10.11 -2.58
N GLY A 82 11.41 -8.99 -3.26
CA GLY A 82 10.73 -7.79 -2.76
C GLY A 82 9.24 -7.70 -3.10
N SER A 83 8.76 -6.48 -3.33
CA SER A 83 7.42 -6.18 -3.89
C SER A 83 7.36 -6.52 -5.37
N TYR A 84 6.18 -6.70 -5.94
CA TYR A 84 6.04 -7.09 -7.35
C TYR A 84 4.74 -6.60 -8.00
N TRP A 85 4.79 -6.44 -9.32
CA TRP A 85 3.63 -6.06 -10.14
C TRP A 85 2.75 -7.25 -10.44
N ILE A 86 1.47 -6.99 -10.65
CA ILE A 86 0.51 -7.99 -11.12
C ILE A 86 -0.25 -7.43 -12.33
N GLU A 87 -0.87 -8.32 -13.10
CA GLU A 87 -1.91 -7.91 -14.04
C GLU A 87 -3.05 -7.22 -13.26
N PRO A 88 -3.52 -6.03 -13.71
CA PRO A 88 -4.57 -5.30 -13.01
C PRO A 88 -5.81 -6.15 -12.76
N LEU A 89 -6.14 -6.35 -11.48
CA LEU A 89 -7.32 -7.11 -11.06
C LEU A 89 -8.42 -6.14 -10.66
N LYS A 90 -9.56 -6.18 -11.34
CA LYS A 90 -10.72 -5.36 -10.95
C LYS A 90 -11.24 -5.81 -9.59
N VAL A 91 -11.39 -4.87 -8.66
CA VAL A 91 -11.85 -5.15 -7.28
C VAL A 91 -12.94 -4.18 -6.87
N LYS A 92 -13.88 -4.65 -6.05
CA LYS A 92 -14.76 -3.77 -5.27
C LYS A 92 -14.10 -3.59 -3.91
N GLY A 93 -13.33 -2.52 -3.75
CA GLY A 93 -12.71 -2.18 -2.47
C GLY A 93 -13.79 -2.09 -1.37
N GLN A 94 -13.56 -2.75 -0.24
CA GLN A 94 -14.34 -2.50 0.97
C GLN A 94 -13.71 -1.31 1.72
N LEU A 95 -14.56 -0.44 2.27
CA LEU A 95 -14.16 0.67 3.13
C LEU A 95 -13.58 0.15 4.44
#